data_AF-A0A0J1AVJ9-F1
#
_entry.id   AF-A0A0J1AVJ9-F1
#
_cell.length_a   1.000
_cell.length_b   1.000
_cell.length_c   1.000
_cell.angle_alpha   90.00
_cell.angle_beta   90.00
_cell.angle_gamma   90.00
#
_symmetry.space_group_name_H-M   'P 1'
#
loop_
_entity.id
_entity.type
_entity.pdbx_description
1 polymer ?
#
loop_
_entity_poly.entity_id
_entity_poly.type
_entity_poly.pdbx_seq_one_letter_code
_entity_poly.pdbx_strand_id
1 'polypeptide(L)'
;MPLRLLRSCAPLRAAPARCTRTPSSRRPLSTPPPPPPPSSRTSDAARAARDRLYADRMKRNRTLVLYTVGSLALVSGITYAAVPAYRAFCAATGYAGTPMTDPARFEASRLYANEQTAGRPITVRFEATSSDTLPWSFEPVQRSVTVVPGQTALAFYTAKNNSDKDLIGIATYNMTPEKIAPYFAKVECFCFEEQKIRAGEEVDLPVFFFIDRDVVDDPTLDNVDDIVLSYTFFRAKRNDKGHAVFDAPADVVNKASGWENYEHVPAK
;
A
#
# COMPACT_ATOMS: atom_id res chain seq x y z
N MET A 1 -35.10 -57.69 -8.00
CA MET A 1 -35.82 -58.12 -9.21
C MET A 1 -35.53 -57.11 -10.33
N PRO A 2 -35.33 -57.61 -11.55
CA PRO A 2 -34.39 -57.09 -12.54
C PRO A 2 -35.14 -56.50 -13.75
N LEU A 3 -34.47 -55.86 -14.70
CA LEU A 3 -34.24 -56.32 -16.08
C LEU A 3 -34.05 -55.01 -16.89
N ARG A 4 -33.23 -54.85 -17.93
CA ARG A 4 -32.27 -55.69 -18.64
C ARG A 4 -31.69 -54.81 -19.77
N LEU A 5 -30.38 -54.98 -20.03
CA LEU A 5 -29.77 -55.19 -21.36
C LEU A 5 -29.56 -53.98 -22.31
N LEU A 6 -28.47 -53.86 -23.08
CA LEU A 6 -27.37 -54.78 -23.43
C LEU A 6 -26.19 -54.02 -24.09
N ARG A 7 -25.00 -54.60 -23.90
CA ARG A 7 -23.84 -54.75 -24.83
C ARG A 7 -23.14 -53.49 -25.34
N SER A 8 -21.85 -53.27 -25.06
CA SER A 8 -20.63 -54.10 -25.28
C SER A 8 -20.38 -54.47 -26.75
N CYS A 9 -19.28 -53.92 -27.28
CA CYS A 9 -18.20 -54.60 -28.03
C CYS A 9 -17.56 -53.65 -29.04
N ALA A 10 -16.28 -53.34 -28.85
CA ALA A 10 -15.31 -53.34 -29.94
C ALA A 10 -14.72 -54.78 -30.03
N PRO A 11 -13.90 -55.18 -31.03
CA PRO A 11 -13.36 -54.45 -32.19
C PRO A 11 -13.39 -55.30 -33.51
N LEU A 12 -12.63 -54.84 -34.53
CA LEU A 12 -12.04 -55.53 -35.70
C LEU A 12 -12.73 -55.47 -37.09
N ARG A 13 -11.87 -55.08 -38.05
CA ARG A 13 -11.71 -55.56 -39.45
C ARG A 13 -12.88 -55.38 -40.44
N ALA A 14 -12.58 -54.71 -41.55
CA ALA A 14 -12.32 -55.30 -42.87
C ALA A 14 -12.72 -54.37 -44.02
N ALA A 15 -11.77 -54.14 -44.94
CA ALA A 15 -11.86 -53.88 -46.39
C ALA A 15 -12.98 -52.99 -46.99
N PRO A 16 -12.61 -52.23 -48.03
CA PRO A 16 -13.40 -52.32 -49.25
C PRO A 16 -12.58 -52.75 -50.46
N ALA A 17 -13.34 -53.38 -51.36
CA ALA A 17 -12.94 -54.14 -52.51
C ALA A 17 -12.22 -53.32 -53.60
N ARG A 18 -11.34 -54.05 -54.27
CA ARG A 18 -10.64 -53.72 -55.50
C ARG A 18 -11.46 -54.23 -56.69
N CYS A 19 -11.62 -53.43 -57.74
CA CYS A 19 -11.85 -53.88 -59.12
C CYS A 19 -11.39 -52.73 -60.04
N THR A 20 -10.11 -52.68 -60.43
CA THR A 20 -9.51 -53.26 -61.65
C THR A 20 -10.07 -52.72 -62.96
N ARG A 21 -9.28 -51.84 -63.60
CA ARG A 21 -9.07 -51.85 -65.04
C ARG A 21 -7.64 -51.38 -65.35
N THR A 22 -6.74 -52.36 -65.48
CA THR A 22 -5.49 -52.30 -66.25
C THR A 22 -5.83 -52.41 -67.75
N PRO A 23 -4.89 -52.22 -68.70
CA PRO A 23 -3.54 -51.67 -68.62
C PRO A 23 -3.23 -50.63 -69.72
N SER A 24 -2.20 -49.79 -69.54
CA SER A 24 -1.45 -49.27 -70.68
C SER A 24 0.00 -49.03 -70.27
N SER A 25 0.85 -49.92 -70.75
CA SER A 25 2.30 -49.75 -70.86
C SER A 25 2.64 -48.36 -71.39
N ARG A 26 3.31 -47.54 -70.58
CA ARG A 26 4.26 -46.53 -71.06
C ARG A 26 5.51 -46.62 -70.21
N ARG A 27 6.64 -46.67 -70.92
CA ARG A 27 8.02 -46.75 -70.45
C ARG A 27 8.27 -45.95 -69.16
N PRO A 28 9.15 -46.42 -68.26
CA PRO A 28 9.74 -45.54 -67.26
C PRO A 28 10.55 -44.48 -67.99
N LEU A 29 10.08 -43.23 -67.93
CA LEU A 29 10.93 -42.09 -68.27
C LEU A 29 11.99 -42.05 -67.17
N SER A 30 13.22 -42.37 -67.54
CA SER A 30 14.41 -42.17 -66.72
C SER A 30 14.31 -40.81 -66.03
N THR A 31 14.15 -40.80 -64.71
CA THR A 31 14.35 -39.60 -63.91
C THR A 31 15.77 -39.09 -64.20
N PRO A 32 15.94 -37.80 -64.56
CA PRO A 32 17.27 -37.26 -64.72
C PRO A 32 18.05 -37.43 -63.40
N PRO A 33 19.36 -37.69 -63.45
CA PRO A 33 20.18 -37.78 -62.25
C PRO A 33 20.04 -36.50 -61.40
N PRO A 34 20.13 -36.59 -60.05
CA PRO A 34 20.11 -35.41 -59.21
C PRO A 34 21.20 -34.43 -59.69
N PRO A 35 20.93 -33.11 -59.63
CA PRO A 35 21.90 -32.12 -60.07
C PRO A 35 23.24 -32.33 -59.32
N PRO A 36 24.39 -32.11 -59.99
CA PRO A 36 25.68 -32.27 -59.35
C PRO A 36 25.78 -31.37 -58.11
N PRO A 37 26.54 -31.78 -57.07
CA PRO A 37 26.73 -30.95 -55.90
C PRO A 37 27.23 -29.56 -56.34
N PRO A 38 26.72 -28.48 -55.72
CA PRO A 38 27.13 -27.13 -56.06
C PRO A 38 28.66 -27.04 -56.04
N SER A 39 29.25 -26.50 -57.11
CA SER A 39 30.69 -26.24 -57.16
C SER A 39 31.08 -25.41 -55.93
N SER A 40 32.27 -25.64 -55.37
CA SER A 40 32.73 -24.99 -54.11
C SER A 40 32.48 -23.47 -54.09
N ARG A 41 32.65 -22.80 -55.23
CA ARG A 41 32.38 -21.36 -55.40
C ARG A 41 30.92 -20.96 -55.14
N THR A 42 29.94 -21.80 -55.52
CA THR A 42 28.51 -21.52 -55.31
C THR A 42 28.09 -21.76 -53.86
N SER A 43 28.66 -22.77 -53.19
CA SER A 43 28.43 -22.97 -51.75
C SER A 43 29.03 -21.86 -50.90
N ASP A 44 30.17 -21.30 -51.30
CA ASP A 44 30.82 -20.22 -50.56
C ASP A 44 30.10 -18.88 -50.73
N ALA A 45 29.56 -18.60 -51.93
CA ALA A 45 28.71 -17.44 -52.16
C ALA A 45 27.39 -17.49 -51.32
N ALA A 46 26.77 -18.66 -51.22
CA ALA A 46 25.56 -18.86 -50.40
C ALA A 46 25.84 -18.72 -48.89
N ARG A 47 27.01 -19.17 -48.42
CA ARG A 47 27.47 -18.98 -47.03
C ARG A 47 27.70 -17.50 -46.72
N ALA A 48 28.42 -16.78 -47.58
CA ALA A 48 28.68 -15.36 -47.41
C ALA A 48 27.39 -14.51 -47.42
N ALA A 49 26.40 -14.87 -48.24
CA ALA A 49 25.09 -14.21 -48.24
C ALA A 49 24.32 -14.45 -46.93
N ARG A 50 24.36 -15.67 -46.39
CA ARG A 50 23.80 -15.99 -45.07
C ARG A 50 24.48 -15.20 -43.96
N ASP A 51 25.81 -15.13 -43.95
CA ASP A 51 26.58 -14.44 -42.91
C ASP A 51 26.27 -12.94 -42.86
N ARG A 52 26.05 -12.31 -44.02
CA ARG A 52 25.59 -10.90 -44.12
C ARG A 52 24.20 -10.72 -43.50
N LEU A 53 23.26 -11.61 -43.80
CA LEU A 53 21.92 -11.58 -43.21
C LEU A 53 21.94 -11.78 -41.68
N TYR A 54 22.81 -12.66 -41.18
CA TYR A 54 23.01 -12.86 -39.74
C TYR A 54 23.64 -11.63 -39.09
N ALA A 55 24.62 -10.98 -39.73
CA ALA A 55 25.24 -9.76 -39.23
C ALA A 55 24.24 -8.59 -39.16
N ASP A 56 23.38 -8.42 -40.17
CA ASP A 56 22.35 -7.38 -40.18
C ASP A 56 21.21 -7.66 -39.18
N ARG A 57 20.91 -8.94 -38.93
CA ARG A 57 19.98 -9.34 -37.86
C ARG A 57 20.58 -9.10 -36.47
N MET A 58 21.86 -9.40 -36.27
CA MET A 58 22.60 -9.12 -35.03
C MET A 58 22.59 -7.63 -34.68
N LYS A 59 22.84 -6.74 -35.66
CA LYS A 59 22.79 -5.28 -35.44
C LYS A 59 21.40 -4.81 -35.01
N ARG A 60 20.35 -5.26 -35.71
CA ARG A 60 18.96 -4.92 -35.38
C ARG A 60 18.53 -5.46 -34.02
N ASN A 61 18.88 -6.71 -33.71
CA ASN A 61 18.58 -7.32 -32.42
C ASN A 61 19.31 -6.61 -31.27
N ARG A 62 20.57 -6.19 -31.47
CA ARG A 62 21.32 -5.41 -30.48
C ARG A 62 20.66 -4.07 -30.20
N THR A 63 20.25 -3.35 -31.23
CA THR A 63 19.51 -2.09 -31.10
C THR A 63 18.18 -2.30 -30.36
N LEU A 64 17.42 -3.34 -30.72
CA LEU A 64 16.16 -3.67 -30.08
C LEU A 64 16.34 -4.00 -28.58
N VAL A 65 17.33 -4.82 -28.24
CA VAL A 65 17.65 -5.19 -26.85
C VAL A 65 18.06 -3.96 -26.03
N LEU A 66 18.85 -3.04 -26.61
CA LEU A 66 19.23 -1.81 -25.92
C LEU A 66 18.01 -0.92 -25.63
N TYR A 67 17.10 -0.77 -26.59
CA TYR A 67 15.88 0.01 -26.38
C TYR A 67 14.93 -0.64 -25.36
N THR A 68 14.73 -1.96 -25.42
CA THR A 68 13.85 -2.65 -24.47
C THR A 68 14.40 -2.60 -23.04
N VAL A 69 15.70 -2.88 -22.85
CA VAL A 69 16.34 -2.76 -21.54
C VAL A 69 16.33 -1.32 -21.04
N GLY A 70 16.59 -0.34 -21.92
CA GLY A 70 16.52 1.09 -21.57
C GLY A 70 15.12 1.51 -21.11
N SER A 71 14.07 1.06 -21.79
CA SER A 71 12.68 1.36 -21.41
C SER A 71 12.28 0.72 -20.08
N LEU A 72 12.70 -0.51 -19.81
CA LEU A 72 12.46 -1.21 -18.54
C LEU A 72 13.17 -0.49 -17.38
N ALA A 73 14.42 -0.09 -17.58
CA ALA A 73 15.17 0.67 -16.57
C ALA A 73 14.53 2.03 -16.29
N LEU A 74 14.06 2.73 -17.34
CA LEU A 74 13.38 4.02 -17.19
C LEU A 74 12.08 3.90 -16.39
N VAL A 75 11.21 2.95 -16.75
CA VAL A 75 9.92 2.75 -16.04
C VAL A 75 10.15 2.34 -14.59
N SER A 76 11.14 1.49 -14.34
CA SER A 76 11.52 1.08 -12.98
C SER A 76 12.04 2.27 -12.18
N GLY A 77 12.88 3.11 -12.79
CA GLY A 77 13.41 4.34 -12.16
C GLY A 77 12.30 5.33 -11.81
N ILE A 78 11.34 5.56 -12.70
CA ILE A 78 10.19 6.45 -12.45
C ILE A 78 9.32 5.90 -11.32
N THR A 79 9.04 4.60 -11.31
CA THR A 79 8.23 3.96 -10.26
C THR A 79 8.89 4.09 -8.89
N TYR A 80 10.21 3.88 -8.82
CA TYR A 80 10.97 4.04 -7.59
C TYR A 80 11.03 5.51 -7.12
N ALA A 81 11.16 6.46 -8.05
CA ALA A 81 11.20 7.90 -7.74
C ALA A 81 9.84 8.50 -7.37
N ALA A 82 8.73 7.89 -7.78
CA ALA A 82 7.38 8.42 -7.53
C ALA A 82 7.05 8.53 -6.03
N VAL A 83 7.46 7.55 -5.22
CA VAL A 83 7.18 7.54 -3.78
C VAL A 83 7.88 8.68 -3.02
N PRO A 84 9.22 8.87 -3.12
CA PRO A 84 9.87 9.99 -2.45
C PRO A 84 9.42 11.34 -3.01
N ALA A 85 9.13 11.46 -4.31
CA ALA A 85 8.59 12.68 -4.89
C ALA A 85 7.21 13.02 -4.31
N TYR A 86 6.32 12.03 -4.18
CA TYR A 86 5.00 12.22 -3.55
C TYR A 86 5.13 12.59 -2.07
N ARG A 87 6.04 11.96 -1.33
CA ARG A 87 6.31 12.32 0.07
C ARG A 87 6.83 13.75 0.23
N ALA A 88 7.75 14.18 -0.62
CA ALA A 88 8.25 15.55 -0.63
C ALA A 88 7.13 16.55 -0.95
N PHE A 89 6.27 16.22 -1.90
CA PHE A 89 5.08 17.02 -2.22
C PHE A 89 4.10 17.10 -1.04
N CYS A 90 3.78 15.97 -0.39
CA CYS A 90 2.86 15.95 0.75
C CYS A 90 3.43 16.71 1.95
N ALA A 91 4.72 16.56 2.24
CA ALA A 91 5.39 17.29 3.32
C ALA A 91 5.44 18.80 3.06
N ALA A 92 5.53 19.23 1.79
CA ALA A 92 5.58 20.63 1.40
C ALA A 92 4.22 21.30 1.21
N THR A 93 3.12 20.55 1.07
CA THR A 93 1.78 21.09 0.80
C THR A 93 0.74 20.75 1.85
N GLY A 94 1.00 19.77 2.72
CA GLY A 94 0.03 19.30 3.71
C GLY A 94 -1.16 18.55 3.10
N TYR A 95 -1.03 18.09 1.84
CA TYR A 95 -2.11 17.39 1.12
C TYR A 95 -2.56 16.12 1.87
N ALA A 96 -3.87 15.88 1.94
CA ALA A 96 -4.51 14.77 2.67
C ALA A 96 -4.27 14.74 4.19
N GLY A 97 -4.00 15.89 4.83
CA GLY A 97 -3.92 16.00 6.28
C GLY A 97 -2.61 15.49 6.89
N THR A 98 -1.58 15.22 6.08
CA THR A 98 -0.23 14.95 6.61
C THR A 98 0.40 16.25 7.10
N PRO A 99 0.89 16.33 8.35
CA PRO A 99 1.48 17.56 8.88
C PRO A 99 2.72 17.97 8.09
N MET A 100 2.85 19.26 7.80
CA MET A 100 4.04 19.82 7.14
C MET A 100 5.23 19.68 8.09
N THR A 101 6.29 19.01 7.67
CA THR A 101 7.50 18.78 8.49
C THR A 101 8.56 19.86 8.23
N ASP A 102 8.14 21.12 8.07
CA ASP A 102 9.11 22.21 7.90
C ASP A 102 9.74 22.54 9.26
N PRO A 103 11.05 22.30 9.47
CA PRO A 103 11.73 22.61 10.73
C PRO A 103 11.68 24.09 11.10
N ALA A 104 11.47 25.01 10.14
CA ALA A 104 11.33 26.44 10.40
C ALA A 104 10.04 26.80 11.15
N ARG A 105 9.01 25.94 11.12
CA ARG A 105 7.77 26.10 11.89
C ARG A 105 7.95 25.79 13.37
N PHE A 106 8.96 24.99 13.72
CA PHE A 106 9.27 24.58 15.10
C PHE A 106 10.36 25.43 15.77
N GLU A 107 10.80 26.53 15.14
CA GLU A 107 11.77 27.43 15.77
C GLU A 107 11.20 28.09 17.04
N ALA A 108 12.03 28.18 18.08
CA ALA A 108 11.66 28.80 19.36
C ALA A 108 11.13 30.24 19.21
N SER A 109 11.49 30.95 18.15
CA SER A 109 11.02 32.30 17.81
C SER A 109 9.50 32.37 17.56
N ARG A 110 8.86 31.27 17.13
CA ARG A 110 7.42 31.18 16.86
C ARG A 110 6.58 30.73 18.07
N LEU A 111 7.22 30.26 19.14
CA LEU A 111 6.57 29.83 20.39
C LEU A 111 6.19 30.97 21.35
N TYR A 112 6.22 32.22 20.88
CA TYR A 112 5.82 33.39 21.65
C TYR A 112 4.59 34.05 21.03
N ALA A 113 3.56 34.27 21.86
CA ALA A 113 2.43 35.10 21.50
C ALA A 113 2.93 36.53 21.23
N ASN A 114 2.64 37.06 20.04
CA ASN A 114 2.86 38.47 19.74
C ASN A 114 1.55 39.27 19.94
N GLU A 115 1.65 40.60 19.94
CA GLU A 115 0.48 41.48 20.11
C GLU A 115 -0.58 41.31 19.01
N GLN A 116 -0.21 40.86 17.81
CA GLN A 116 -1.14 40.67 16.68
C GLN A 116 -2.01 39.40 16.83
N THR A 117 -1.51 38.37 17.52
CA THR A 117 -2.26 37.12 17.74
C THR A 117 -3.04 37.11 19.04
N ALA A 118 -2.73 38.00 19.99
CA ALA A 118 -3.39 38.14 21.28
C ALA A 118 -4.92 38.39 21.21
N GLY A 119 -5.44 38.81 20.05
CA GLY A 119 -6.86 39.13 19.87
C GLY A 119 -7.78 37.96 19.50
N ARG A 120 -7.26 36.77 19.17
CA ARG A 120 -8.08 35.66 18.65
C ARG A 120 -7.98 34.40 19.51
N PRO A 121 -8.71 34.31 20.63
CA PRO A 121 -8.74 33.11 21.46
C PRO A 121 -9.46 31.96 20.75
N ILE A 122 -8.85 30.78 20.77
CA ILE A 122 -9.44 29.56 20.22
C ILE A 122 -9.74 28.61 21.38
N THR A 123 -10.98 28.12 21.44
CA THR A 123 -11.42 27.12 22.40
C THR A 123 -11.23 25.72 21.82
N VAL A 124 -10.34 24.95 22.46
CA VAL A 124 -10.15 23.53 22.16
C VAL A 124 -11.02 22.71 23.11
N ARG A 125 -11.94 21.92 22.57
CA ARG A 125 -12.79 20.98 23.28
C ARG A 125 -12.19 19.60 23.18
N PHE A 126 -12.17 18.89 24.31
CA PHE A 126 -11.57 17.57 24.40
C PHE A 126 -12.67 16.53 24.50
N GLU A 127 -12.61 15.55 23.61
CA GLU A 127 -13.51 14.41 23.59
C GLU A 127 -12.69 13.11 23.69
N ALA A 128 -13.24 12.16 24.42
CA ALA A 128 -12.60 10.90 24.74
C ALA A 128 -13.61 9.78 24.54
N THR A 129 -13.24 8.78 23.75
CA THR A 129 -14.04 7.57 23.53
C THR A 129 -13.14 6.34 23.64
N SER A 130 -13.66 5.24 24.18
CA SER A 130 -13.01 3.94 24.16
C SER A 130 -13.87 2.94 23.36
N SER A 131 -13.23 2.03 22.64
CA SER A 131 -13.94 0.97 21.92
C SER A 131 -14.50 -0.09 22.89
N ASP A 132 -15.63 -0.71 22.56
CA ASP A 132 -16.26 -1.76 23.39
C ASP A 132 -15.32 -2.96 23.68
N THR A 133 -14.36 -3.20 22.79
CA THR A 133 -13.36 -4.27 22.94
C THR A 133 -12.32 -3.99 24.04
N LEU A 134 -12.23 -2.74 24.47
CA LEU A 134 -11.31 -2.22 25.47
C LEU A 134 -12.13 -1.64 26.64
N PRO A 135 -12.38 -2.40 27.73
CA PRO A 135 -13.19 -1.97 28.87
C PRO A 135 -12.45 -0.94 29.75
N TRP A 136 -12.07 0.18 29.14
CA TRP A 136 -11.40 1.28 29.80
C TRP A 136 -12.36 2.45 29.95
N SER A 137 -12.32 3.09 31.12
CA SER A 137 -12.88 4.42 31.30
C SER A 137 -11.84 5.41 30.81
N PHE A 138 -12.16 6.20 29.80
CA PHE A 138 -11.25 7.19 29.24
C PHE A 138 -11.98 8.53 29.15
N GLU A 139 -11.53 9.50 29.95
CA GLU A 139 -12.21 10.79 30.08
C GLU A 139 -11.18 11.94 30.12
N PRO A 140 -11.53 13.10 29.55
CA PRO A 140 -10.69 14.29 29.66
C PRO A 140 -10.85 14.90 31.06
N VAL A 141 -9.74 15.29 31.69
CA VAL A 141 -9.77 15.99 32.98
C VAL A 141 -10.36 17.39 32.80
N GLN A 142 -10.04 18.05 31.68
CA GLN A 142 -10.61 19.33 31.28
C GLN A 142 -11.44 19.16 30.01
N ARG A 143 -12.71 19.57 30.00
CA ARG A 143 -13.57 19.47 28.80
C ARG A 143 -13.24 20.48 27.71
N SER A 144 -12.69 21.63 28.10
CA SER A 144 -12.30 22.67 27.16
C SER A 144 -11.20 23.55 27.74
N VAL A 145 -10.28 24.02 26.89
CA VAL A 145 -9.27 25.01 27.24
C VAL A 145 -9.24 26.07 26.14
N THR A 146 -9.23 27.34 26.53
CA THR A 146 -9.08 28.46 25.61
C THR A 146 -7.62 28.85 25.55
N VAL A 147 -7.05 28.86 24.34
CA VAL A 147 -5.65 29.19 24.09
C VAL A 147 -5.55 30.27 23.03
N VAL A 148 -4.52 31.10 23.14
CA VAL A 148 -4.17 32.06 22.09
C VAL A 148 -3.19 31.38 21.13
N PRO A 149 -3.31 31.53 19.80
CA PRO A 149 -2.33 30.96 18.89
C PRO A 149 -0.91 31.47 19.19
N GLY A 150 0.08 30.58 19.09
CA GLY A 150 1.45 30.80 19.55
C GLY A 150 1.69 30.51 21.04
N GLN A 151 0.64 30.28 21.83
CA GLN A 151 0.75 29.82 23.20
C GLN A 151 0.72 28.28 23.26
N THR A 152 1.57 27.71 24.11
CA THR A 152 1.56 26.29 24.43
C THR A 152 0.56 25.99 25.54
N ALA A 153 -0.11 24.85 25.45
CA ALA A 153 -1.05 24.37 26.46
C ALA A 153 -0.87 22.88 26.74
N LEU A 154 -1.23 22.51 27.96
CA LEU A 154 -1.20 21.14 28.45
C LEU A 154 -2.62 20.76 28.89
N ALA A 155 -3.10 19.63 28.38
CA ALA A 155 -4.34 19.01 28.82
C ALA A 155 -4.05 17.59 29.33
N PHE A 156 -4.89 17.10 30.24
CA PHE A 156 -4.74 15.77 30.80
C PHE A 156 -5.98 14.93 30.49
N TYR A 157 -5.74 13.65 30.21
CA TYR A 157 -6.78 12.63 30.15
C TYR A 157 -6.51 11.57 31.20
N THR A 158 -7.56 11.02 31.77
CA THR A 158 -7.44 9.90 32.72
C THR A 158 -7.95 8.64 32.05
N ALA A 159 -7.12 7.59 32.07
CA ALA A 159 -7.44 6.28 31.54
C ALA A 159 -7.41 5.24 32.66
N LYS A 160 -8.51 4.51 32.83
CA LYS A 160 -8.66 3.46 33.86
C LYS A 160 -9.01 2.13 33.25
N ASN A 161 -8.25 1.09 33.58
CA ASN A 161 -8.56 -0.27 33.15
C ASN A 161 -9.54 -0.94 34.14
N ASN A 162 -10.79 -1.13 33.71
CA ASN A 162 -11.84 -1.76 34.53
C ASN A 162 -11.87 -3.29 34.42
N SER A 163 -10.89 -3.90 33.73
CA SER A 163 -10.79 -5.35 33.56
C SER A 163 -9.77 -5.96 34.53
N ASP A 164 -9.94 -7.25 34.84
CA ASP A 164 -9.05 -8.04 35.69
C ASP A 164 -7.76 -8.49 34.99
N LYS A 165 -7.46 -7.92 33.82
CA LYS A 165 -6.31 -8.29 32.98
C LYS A 165 -5.58 -7.05 32.52
N ASP A 166 -4.27 -7.17 32.40
CA ASP A 166 -3.43 -6.20 31.71
C ASP A 166 -3.90 -6.07 30.26
N LEU A 167 -4.20 -4.85 29.85
CA LEU A 167 -4.63 -4.55 28.50
C LEU A 167 -3.66 -3.55 27.87
N ILE A 168 -3.53 -3.66 26.55
CA ILE A 168 -2.73 -2.74 25.75
C ILE A 168 -3.72 -2.02 24.82
N GLY A 169 -3.62 -0.70 24.82
CA GLY A 169 -4.44 0.18 23.98
C GLY A 169 -3.56 1.02 23.07
N ILE A 170 -4.08 1.34 21.89
CA ILE A 170 -3.54 2.35 20.99
C ILE A 170 -4.63 3.38 20.72
N ALA A 171 -4.28 4.66 20.69
CA ALA A 171 -5.27 5.72 20.48
C ALA A 171 -5.10 6.39 19.12
N THR A 172 -6.21 6.62 18.43
CA THR A 172 -6.23 7.48 17.24
C THR A 172 -6.89 8.80 17.60
N TYR A 173 -6.57 9.85 16.84
CA TYR A 173 -7.18 11.16 17.03
C TYR A 173 -7.71 11.73 15.73
N ASN A 174 -8.74 12.55 15.87
CA ASN A 174 -9.29 13.37 14.81
C ASN A 174 -9.54 14.78 15.33
N MET A 175 -9.55 15.74 14.41
CA MET A 175 -9.77 17.14 14.73
C MET A 175 -10.86 17.71 13.83
N THR A 176 -11.76 18.51 14.40
CA THR A 176 -12.86 19.14 13.67
C THR A 176 -12.93 20.62 14.01
N PRO A 177 -12.96 21.52 13.01
CA PRO A 177 -12.97 21.26 11.56
C PRO A 177 -11.58 20.87 11.00
N GLU A 178 -11.53 19.99 10.00
CA GLU A 178 -10.27 19.42 9.47
C GLU A 178 -9.27 20.46 8.94
N LYS A 179 -9.76 21.60 8.45
CA LYS A 179 -8.94 22.70 7.93
C LYS A 179 -7.95 23.29 8.94
N ILE A 180 -8.17 23.10 10.24
CA ILE A 180 -7.24 23.59 11.28
C ILE A 180 -6.10 22.62 11.58
N ALA A 181 -6.19 21.36 11.14
CA ALA A 181 -5.20 20.33 11.42
C ALA A 181 -3.76 20.70 11.03
N PRO A 182 -3.49 21.41 9.91
CA PRO A 182 -2.12 21.83 9.56
C PRO A 182 -1.51 22.85 10.53
N TYR A 183 -2.34 23.59 11.25
CA TYR A 183 -1.93 24.62 12.20
C TYR A 183 -1.88 24.10 13.64
N PHE A 184 -2.39 22.89 13.87
CA PHE A 184 -2.38 22.28 15.20
C PHE A 184 -1.19 21.35 15.34
N ALA A 185 -0.19 21.79 16.09
CA ALA A 185 1.01 21.00 16.36
C ALA A 185 0.87 20.29 17.71
N LYS A 186 0.60 18.98 17.65
CA LYS A 186 0.66 18.12 18.83
C LYS A 186 2.10 17.64 19.03
N VAL A 187 2.74 18.13 20.09
CA VAL A 187 4.16 17.90 20.35
C VAL A 187 4.41 16.56 21.04
N GLU A 188 3.51 16.14 21.93
CA GLU A 188 3.60 14.85 22.63
C GLU A 188 2.25 14.11 22.61
N CYS A 189 2.26 12.86 22.12
CA CYS A 189 1.06 12.06 21.82
C CYS A 189 1.23 10.63 22.30
N PHE A 190 0.48 10.22 23.33
CA PHE A 190 0.29 8.80 23.71
C PHE A 190 -0.35 7.93 22.59
N CYS A 191 -0.69 8.55 21.47
CA CYS A 191 -1.56 8.03 20.42
C CYS A 191 -0.80 7.09 19.48
N PHE A 192 0.48 7.35 19.29
CA PHE A 192 1.32 6.51 18.44
C PHE A 192 2.05 5.41 19.23
N GLU A 193 1.92 5.42 20.55
CA GLU A 193 2.56 4.45 21.42
C GLU A 193 1.53 3.53 22.08
N GLU A 194 1.85 2.24 22.12
CA GLU A 194 1.05 1.25 22.82
C GLU A 194 1.09 1.54 24.32
N GLN A 195 -0.06 1.90 24.90
CA GLN A 195 -0.21 2.10 26.33
C GLN A 195 -0.59 0.79 26.99
N LYS A 196 0.26 0.27 27.88
CA LYS A 196 -0.07 -0.88 28.72
C LYS A 196 -0.57 -0.39 30.07
N ILE A 197 -1.83 -0.67 30.40
CA ILE A 197 -2.44 -0.35 31.70
C ILE A 197 -2.80 -1.66 32.40
N ARG A 198 -2.30 -1.84 33.64
CA ARG A 198 -2.55 -3.06 34.41
C ARG A 198 -4.01 -3.14 34.86
N ALA A 199 -4.42 -4.33 35.27
CA ALA A 199 -5.77 -4.53 35.82
C ALA A 199 -6.05 -3.56 36.99
N GLY A 200 -7.14 -2.79 36.90
CA GLY A 200 -7.55 -1.82 37.92
C GLY A 200 -6.68 -0.56 38.03
N GLU A 201 -5.64 -0.43 37.21
CA GLU A 201 -4.74 0.73 37.22
C GLU A 201 -5.39 1.93 36.52
N GLU A 202 -5.08 3.12 37.06
CA GLU A 202 -5.53 4.41 36.55
C GLU A 202 -4.29 5.26 36.28
N VAL A 203 -4.20 5.81 35.07
CA VAL A 203 -3.03 6.54 34.58
C VAL A 203 -3.48 7.86 33.95
N ASP A 204 -2.78 8.94 34.28
CA ASP A 204 -2.96 10.23 33.65
C ASP A 204 -2.04 10.36 32.43
N LEU A 205 -2.65 10.68 31.29
CA LEU A 205 -2.03 10.81 29.99
C LEU A 205 -1.97 12.29 29.59
N PRO A 206 -0.79 12.94 29.68
CA PRO A 206 -0.63 14.33 29.29
C PRO A 206 -0.66 14.49 27.76
N VAL A 207 -1.22 15.61 27.31
CA VAL A 207 -1.23 16.05 25.92
C VAL A 207 -0.73 17.48 25.84
N PHE A 208 0.48 17.63 25.28
CA PHE A 208 1.09 18.93 25.04
C PHE A 208 0.87 19.36 23.58
N PHE A 209 0.32 20.55 23.40
CA PHE A 209 -0.03 21.07 22.08
C PHE A 209 0.12 22.60 22.01
N PHE A 210 0.23 23.11 20.79
CA PHE A 210 0.10 24.53 20.49
C PHE A 210 -0.58 24.73 19.14
N ILE A 211 -1.13 25.93 18.94
CA ILE A 211 -1.72 26.34 17.67
C ILE A 211 -0.75 27.32 17.01
N ASP A 212 -0.38 27.10 15.76
CA ASP A 212 0.49 28.00 15.00
C ASP A 212 -0.20 29.36 14.78
N ARG A 213 0.57 30.44 14.81
CA ARG A 213 0.10 31.81 14.64
C ARG A 213 -0.39 32.09 13.22
N ASP A 214 0.12 31.32 12.24
CA ASP A 214 -0.28 31.39 10.84
C ASP A 214 -1.80 31.09 10.65
N VAL A 215 -2.50 30.56 11.67
CA VAL A 215 -3.96 30.39 11.69
C VAL A 215 -4.73 31.71 11.60
N VAL A 216 -4.12 32.82 12.01
CA VAL A 216 -4.72 34.17 11.97
C VAL A 216 -4.62 34.78 10.58
N ASP A 217 -3.62 34.38 9.79
CA ASP A 217 -3.38 34.92 8.44
C ASP A 217 -4.18 34.16 7.36
N ASP A 218 -4.77 33.01 7.69
CA ASP A 218 -5.57 32.19 6.75
C ASP A 218 -7.06 32.59 6.77
N PRO A 219 -7.58 33.21 5.68
CA PRO A 219 -8.97 33.65 5.61
C PRO A 219 -9.98 32.49 5.62
N THR A 220 -9.56 31.25 5.33
CA THR A 220 -10.44 30.08 5.43
C THR A 220 -10.75 29.71 6.88
N LEU A 221 -9.95 30.19 7.82
CA LEU A 221 -10.01 29.86 9.25
C LEU A 221 -10.56 31.01 10.11
N ASP A 222 -10.93 32.17 9.52
CA ASP A 222 -11.43 33.37 10.22
C ASP A 222 -12.62 33.11 11.16
N ASN A 223 -13.47 32.13 10.85
CA ASN A 223 -14.66 31.77 11.64
C ASN A 223 -14.50 30.47 12.44
N VAL A 224 -13.26 30.06 12.70
CA VAL A 224 -12.94 28.83 13.46
C VAL A 224 -12.37 29.18 14.82
N ASP A 225 -13.25 29.35 15.79
CA ASP A 225 -12.87 29.64 17.17
C ASP A 225 -13.10 28.45 18.11
N ASP A 226 -13.94 27.49 17.71
CA ASP A 226 -14.14 26.22 18.41
C ASP A 226 -13.52 25.07 17.61
N ILE A 227 -12.62 24.33 18.25
CA ILE A 227 -12.04 23.10 17.71
C ILE A 227 -12.39 21.95 18.63
N VAL A 228 -12.76 20.81 18.06
CA VAL A 228 -12.91 19.56 18.81
C VAL A 228 -11.73 18.66 18.50
N LEU A 229 -11.03 18.23 19.55
CA LEU A 229 -9.98 17.22 19.51
C LEU A 229 -10.55 15.94 20.14
N SER A 230 -10.85 14.97 19.29
CA SER A 230 -11.45 13.70 19.71
C SER A 230 -10.40 12.59 19.70
N TYR A 231 -10.28 11.87 20.81
CA TYR A 231 -9.46 10.67 20.95
C TYR A 231 -10.32 9.42 21.04
N THR A 232 -9.94 8.39 20.30
CA THR A 232 -10.55 7.06 20.42
C THR A 232 -9.50 5.99 20.73
N PHE A 233 -9.68 5.25 21.82
CA PHE A 233 -8.83 4.12 22.18
C PHE A 233 -9.35 2.80 21.61
N PHE A 234 -8.43 2.04 21.00
CA PHE A 234 -8.65 0.70 20.48
C PHE A 234 -7.77 -0.31 21.20
N ARG A 235 -8.28 -1.53 21.36
CA ARG A 235 -7.49 -2.63 21.93
C ARG A 235 -6.42 -3.09 20.94
N ALA A 236 -5.18 -3.14 21.40
CA ALA A 236 -4.09 -3.79 20.70
C ALA A 236 -3.83 -5.16 21.36
N LYS A 237 -3.99 -6.24 20.61
CA LYS A 237 -3.62 -7.59 21.06
C LYS A 237 -2.28 -7.97 20.43
N ARG A 238 -1.38 -8.53 21.23
CA ARG A 238 -0.13 -9.14 20.78
C ARG A 238 -0.13 -10.62 21.17
N ASN A 239 0.39 -11.49 20.30
CA ASN A 239 0.65 -12.89 20.64
C ASN A 239 1.95 -13.01 21.45
N ASP A 240 2.22 -14.21 21.98
CA ASP A 240 3.44 -14.48 22.79
C ASP A 240 4.74 -14.24 22.01
N LYS A 241 4.68 -14.19 20.67
CA LYS A 241 5.81 -13.89 19.77
C LYS A 241 5.95 -12.38 19.48
N GLY A 242 5.11 -11.54 20.08
CA GLY A 242 5.12 -10.08 19.91
C GLY A 242 4.47 -9.58 18.61
N HIS A 243 3.78 -10.43 17.85
CA HIS A 243 3.05 -10.02 16.65
C HIS A 243 1.66 -9.49 17.00
N ALA A 244 1.24 -8.42 16.31
CA ALA A 244 -0.13 -7.93 16.41
C ALA A 244 -1.13 -9.00 15.95
N VAL A 245 -2.11 -9.28 16.81
CA VAL A 245 -3.25 -10.17 16.57
C VAL A 245 -4.45 -9.28 16.33
N PHE A 246 -5.06 -9.43 15.16
CA PHE A 246 -6.26 -8.70 14.79
C PHE A 246 -7.51 -9.46 15.27
N ASP A 247 -8.55 -8.73 15.62
CA ASP A 247 -9.82 -9.32 16.09
C ASP A 247 -10.66 -9.95 14.97
N ALA A 248 -10.32 -9.66 13.71
CA ALA A 248 -10.95 -10.25 12.53
C ALA A 248 -10.47 -11.69 12.28
N PRO A 249 -11.31 -12.57 11.71
CA PRO A 249 -10.92 -13.93 11.38
C PRO A 249 -9.79 -13.93 10.32
N ALA A 250 -8.89 -14.90 10.43
CA ALA A 250 -7.60 -14.88 9.73
C ALA A 250 -7.72 -14.83 8.20
N ASP A 251 -8.77 -15.43 7.65
CA ASP A 251 -9.12 -15.38 6.22
C ASP A 251 -9.39 -13.95 5.73
N VAL A 252 -10.16 -13.16 6.50
CA VAL A 252 -10.46 -11.75 6.18
C VAL A 252 -9.20 -10.90 6.29
N VAL A 253 -8.38 -11.14 7.31
CA VAL A 253 -7.11 -10.43 7.50
C VAL A 253 -6.15 -10.72 6.34
N ASN A 254 -6.04 -11.98 5.92
CA ASN A 254 -5.18 -12.39 4.80
C ASN A 254 -5.66 -11.80 3.47
N LYS A 255 -6.97 -11.77 3.25
CA LYS A 255 -7.60 -11.13 2.08
C LYS A 255 -7.32 -9.63 2.02
N ALA A 256 -7.56 -8.92 3.12
CA ALA A 256 -7.31 -7.47 3.21
C ALA A 256 -5.82 -7.13 3.03
N SER A 257 -4.95 -8.01 3.51
CA SER A 257 -3.50 -7.86 3.41
C SER A 257 -2.95 -8.24 2.01
N GLY A 258 -3.80 -8.73 1.10
CA GLY A 258 -3.43 -9.11 -0.26
C GLY A 258 -2.73 -10.47 -0.40
N TRP A 259 -2.80 -11.32 0.62
CA TRP A 259 -2.11 -12.62 0.67
C TRP A 259 -2.99 -13.81 0.29
N GLU A 260 -4.20 -13.58 -0.24
CA GLU A 260 -5.18 -14.64 -0.57
C GLU A 260 -4.64 -15.71 -1.54
N ASN A 261 -3.61 -15.38 -2.34
CA ASN A 261 -3.02 -16.28 -3.35
C ASN A 261 -1.70 -16.95 -2.92
N TYR A 262 -1.26 -16.78 -1.67
CA TYR A 262 -0.02 -17.40 -1.18
C TYR A 262 -0.34 -18.57 -0.25
N GLU A 263 -0.26 -19.79 -0.79
CA GLU A 263 -0.54 -21.08 -0.13
C GLU A 263 0.30 -21.31 1.15
N HIS A 264 1.35 -20.52 1.40
CA HIS A 264 2.30 -20.72 2.51
C HIS A 264 2.45 -19.47 3.37
N VAL A 265 1.34 -18.87 3.79
CA VAL A 265 1.39 -17.93 4.93
C VAL A 265 1.58 -18.77 6.20
N PRO A 266 2.68 -18.62 6.96
CA PRO A 266 2.82 -19.33 8.22
C PRO A 266 1.68 -18.90 9.14
N ALA A 267 0.96 -19.88 9.69
CA ALA A 267 -0.08 -19.62 10.68
C ALA A 267 0.54 -18.80 11.84
N LYS A 268 -0.01 -17.61 12.09
CA LYS A 268 0.40 -16.73 13.19
C LYS A 268 0.01 -17.30 14.55
#